data_AF-A0A1B6I7P0-F1
#
_entry.id   AF-A0A1B6I7P0-F1
#
_cell.length_a   1.000
_cell.length_b   1.000
_cell.length_c   1.000
_cell.angle_alpha   90.00
_cell.angle_beta   90.00
_cell.angle_gamma   90.00
#
_symmetry.space_group_name_H-M   'P 1'
#
loop_
_entity.id
_entity.type
_entity.pdbx_description
1 polymer ?
#
loop_
_entity_poly.entity_id
_entity_poly.type
_entity_poly.pdbx_seq_one_letter_code
_entity_poly.pdbx_strand_id
1 'polypeptide(L)'
;SGADVIVAGAKFGDMALHYVNKYKMMAVRLNSKFDLRRLCKAVNATALPRLTPPNKEELGYADTVCVDELGDTSVVIFRVEAKESRISTIVVRGSTDNYMDDIERAIDDGVNTFKGLSKDGRLVPGAGAVEIELARQVSSYGETLPGLDQYAVTKFATALESFVKTLSDNTGVKSNEVVSKLYAAHQEGKINYGFDIQDDRGAIIDAKEAEIFDLYLTVMWGLKFATNAACTILKVDQIIMAKRAGGPKAPSNRPKNDEED
;
A
#
# COMPACT_ATOMS: atom_id res chain seq x y z
N SER A 1 28.14 -29.71 9.96
CA SER A 1 26.76 -29.16 9.93
C SER A 1 26.01 -29.46 8.65
N GLY A 2 26.63 -29.92 7.55
CA GLY A 2 25.90 -30.38 6.36
C GLY A 2 25.09 -29.29 5.65
N ALA A 3 25.53 -28.03 5.75
CA ALA A 3 24.88 -26.91 5.07
C ALA A 3 25.56 -26.69 3.71
N ASP A 4 24.78 -26.67 2.63
CA ASP A 4 25.29 -26.47 1.28
C ASP A 4 25.35 -25.00 0.87
N VAL A 5 24.55 -24.14 1.53
CA VAL A 5 24.44 -22.70 1.24
C VAL A 5 24.60 -21.89 2.53
N ILE A 6 25.48 -20.88 2.50
CA ILE A 6 25.72 -19.95 3.59
C ILE A 6 25.23 -18.57 3.16
N VAL A 7 24.30 -18.01 3.94
CA VAL A 7 23.75 -16.69 3.69
C VAL A 7 24.18 -15.72 4.78
N ALA A 8 24.79 -14.61 4.41
CA ALA A 8 25.23 -13.58 5.35
C ALA A 8 24.82 -12.17 4.91
N GLY A 9 24.57 -11.30 5.88
CA GLY A 9 24.31 -9.89 5.62
C GLY A 9 25.57 -9.06 5.34
N ALA A 10 26.68 -9.48 5.93
CA ALA A 10 27.97 -8.82 5.81
C ALA A 10 28.77 -9.34 4.61
N LYS A 11 29.86 -8.62 4.28
CA LYS A 11 30.83 -9.09 3.28
C LYS A 11 31.53 -10.34 3.79
N PHE A 12 31.76 -11.31 2.89
CA PHE A 12 32.65 -12.44 3.16
C PHE A 12 34.10 -12.00 2.93
N GLY A 13 35.01 -12.45 3.79
CA GLY A 13 36.45 -12.26 3.58
C GLY A 13 37.01 -13.28 2.59
N ASP A 14 38.09 -12.93 1.88
CA ASP A 14 38.65 -13.75 0.80
C ASP A 14 39.09 -15.15 1.26
N MET A 15 39.70 -15.24 2.45
CA MET A 15 40.05 -16.54 3.05
C MET A 15 38.80 -17.39 3.33
N ALA A 16 37.69 -16.77 3.76
CA ALA A 16 36.45 -17.49 4.00
C ALA A 16 35.85 -18.01 2.69
N LEU A 17 35.86 -17.21 1.63
CA LEU A 17 35.41 -17.64 0.29
C LEU A 17 36.26 -18.79 -0.26
N HIS A 18 37.58 -18.77 -0.05
CA HIS A 18 38.46 -19.88 -0.44
C HIS A 18 38.07 -21.19 0.27
N TYR A 19 37.79 -21.15 1.58
CA TYR A 19 37.32 -22.33 2.30
C TYR A 19 35.93 -22.79 1.83
N VAL A 20 34.99 -21.86 1.62
CA VAL A 20 33.65 -22.16 1.08
C VAL A 20 33.75 -22.89 -0.27
N ASN A 21 34.58 -22.41 -1.18
CA ASN A 21 34.82 -23.04 -2.48
C ASN A 21 35.49 -24.42 -2.34
N LYS A 22 36.47 -24.56 -1.43
CA LYS A 22 37.12 -25.85 -1.16
C LYS A 22 36.13 -26.92 -0.68
N TYR A 23 35.12 -26.51 0.09
CA TYR A 23 34.05 -27.39 0.56
C TYR A 23 32.84 -27.47 -0.37
N LYS A 24 32.89 -26.86 -1.57
CA LYS A 24 31.81 -26.83 -2.56
C LYS A 24 30.48 -26.26 -2.03
N MET A 25 30.54 -25.32 -1.11
CA MET A 25 29.36 -24.61 -0.60
C MET A 25 29.13 -23.32 -1.40
N MET A 26 27.89 -22.82 -1.43
CA MET A 26 27.55 -21.52 -2.02
C MET A 26 27.52 -20.43 -0.93
N ALA A 27 28.20 -19.31 -1.16
CA ALA A 27 28.08 -18.11 -0.30
C ALA A 27 27.18 -17.07 -0.97
N VAL A 28 26.09 -16.68 -0.30
CA VAL A 28 25.15 -15.65 -0.76
C VAL A 28 25.20 -14.47 0.18
N ARG A 29 25.38 -13.28 -0.38
CA ARG A 29 25.39 -12.02 0.37
C ARG A 29 24.07 -11.29 0.17
N LEU A 30 23.37 -10.97 1.27
CA LEU A 30 22.12 -10.19 1.25
C LEU A 30 22.30 -8.88 2.02
N ASN A 31 22.30 -7.73 1.34
CA ASN A 31 22.53 -6.45 2.03
C ASN A 31 21.35 -6.03 2.92
N SER A 32 20.12 -6.44 2.58
CA SER A 32 18.92 -6.03 3.30
C SER A 32 18.62 -6.97 4.48
N LYS A 33 18.46 -6.38 5.66
CA LYS A 33 17.99 -7.09 6.86
C LYS A 33 16.57 -7.64 6.69
N PHE A 34 15.74 -6.98 5.88
CA PHE A 34 14.38 -7.44 5.60
C PHE A 34 14.39 -8.71 4.76
N ASP A 35 15.29 -8.82 3.80
CA ASP A 35 15.40 -10.00 2.93
C ASP A 35 15.98 -11.20 3.69
N LEU A 36 16.93 -10.97 4.60
CA LEU A 36 17.40 -12.03 5.50
C LEU A 36 16.25 -12.59 6.35
N ARG A 37 15.40 -11.72 6.91
CA ARG A 37 14.21 -12.14 7.68
C ARG A 37 13.17 -12.85 6.81
N ARG A 38 12.98 -12.42 5.56
CA ARG A 38 12.08 -13.07 4.59
C ARG A 38 12.62 -14.46 4.23
N LEU A 39 13.91 -14.59 3.93
CA LEU A 39 14.53 -15.87 3.63
C LEU A 39 14.42 -16.86 4.79
N CYS A 40 14.70 -16.41 6.02
CA CYS A 40 14.52 -17.23 7.23
C CYS A 40 13.09 -17.77 7.34
N LYS A 41 12.08 -16.95 7.03
CA LYS A 41 10.67 -17.38 7.03
C LYS A 41 10.29 -18.28 5.86
N ALA A 42 10.88 -18.09 4.68
CA ALA A 42 10.60 -18.89 3.48
C ALA A 42 11.17 -20.31 3.62
N VAL A 43 12.41 -20.41 4.10
CA VAL A 43 13.19 -21.64 4.19
C VAL A 43 13.06 -22.31 5.58
N ASN A 44 12.37 -21.64 6.52
CA ASN A 44 12.26 -22.00 7.95
C ASN A 44 13.62 -22.11 8.65
N ALA A 45 14.57 -21.24 8.31
CA ALA A 45 15.88 -21.13 8.97
C ALA A 45 15.83 -20.14 10.15
N THR A 46 16.66 -20.35 11.17
CA THR A 46 16.86 -19.35 12.23
C THR A 46 18.05 -18.46 11.90
N ALA A 47 17.90 -17.14 12.12
CA ALA A 47 18.98 -16.19 11.90
C ALA A 47 19.98 -16.25 13.06
N LEU A 48 21.17 -16.79 12.82
CA LEU A 48 22.23 -16.85 13.81
C LEU A 48 23.06 -15.55 13.83
N PRO A 49 23.22 -14.89 15.00
CA PRO A 49 23.97 -13.64 15.10
C PRO A 49 25.49 -13.84 15.12
N ARG A 50 25.97 -15.05 15.42
CA ARG A 50 27.39 -15.42 15.47
C ARG A 50 27.62 -16.63 14.58
N LEU A 51 28.86 -16.75 14.07
CA LEU A 51 29.31 -17.93 13.34
C LEU A 51 29.61 -19.06 14.32
N THR A 52 28.56 -19.65 14.88
CA THR A 52 28.61 -20.89 15.66
C THR A 52 28.13 -22.05 14.81
N PRO A 53 28.58 -23.30 15.06
CA PRO A 53 28.08 -24.44 14.34
C PRO A 53 26.55 -24.53 14.52
N PRO A 54 25.75 -24.44 13.43
CA PRO A 54 24.30 -24.49 13.54
C PRO A 54 23.85 -25.90 13.92
N ASN A 55 22.80 -25.97 14.73
CA ASN A 55 22.09 -27.22 14.99
C ASN A 55 21.24 -27.60 13.76
N LYS A 56 20.88 -28.89 13.63
CA LYS A 56 20.04 -29.36 12.51
C LYS A 56 18.66 -28.68 12.47
N GLU A 57 18.14 -28.27 13.62
CA GLU A 57 16.86 -27.57 13.75
C GLU A 57 16.92 -26.10 13.34
N GLU A 58 18.14 -25.52 13.30
CA GLU A 58 18.37 -24.12 12.93
C GLU A 58 18.58 -23.95 11.41
N LEU A 59 18.91 -25.05 10.72
CA LEU A 59 19.10 -25.09 9.29
C LEU A 59 17.76 -25.12 8.57
N GLY A 60 17.58 -24.17 7.65
CA GLY A 60 16.45 -24.20 6.74
C GLY A 60 16.67 -25.17 5.57
N TYR A 61 15.58 -25.55 4.91
CA TYR A 61 15.57 -26.41 3.74
C TYR A 61 15.03 -25.69 2.50
N ALA A 62 15.77 -25.75 1.39
CA ALA A 62 15.35 -25.31 0.07
C ALA A 62 15.64 -26.42 -0.97
N ASP A 63 14.73 -26.64 -1.90
CA ASP A 63 14.83 -27.71 -2.90
C ASP A 63 15.85 -27.38 -3.98
N THR A 64 15.86 -26.13 -4.43
CA THR A 64 16.81 -25.66 -5.44
C THR A 64 17.33 -24.28 -5.09
N VAL A 65 18.65 -24.12 -5.12
CA VAL A 65 19.31 -22.81 -5.01
C VAL A 65 20.18 -22.65 -6.24
N CYS A 66 19.82 -21.71 -7.10
CA CYS A 66 20.52 -21.45 -8.35
C CYS A 66 20.81 -19.95 -8.52
N VAL A 67 21.89 -19.64 -9.24
CA VAL A 67 22.11 -18.31 -9.79
C VAL A 67 21.51 -18.29 -11.19
N ASP A 68 20.63 -17.33 -11.43
CA ASP A 68 20.01 -17.10 -12.73
C ASP A 68 20.34 -15.66 -13.18
N GLU A 69 20.36 -15.42 -14.48
CA GLU A 69 20.63 -14.09 -15.04
C GLU A 69 19.35 -13.52 -15.63
N LEU A 70 18.82 -12.47 -15.00
CA LEU A 70 17.60 -11.78 -15.43
C LEU A 70 17.96 -10.36 -15.87
N GLY A 71 17.92 -10.11 -17.18
CA GLY A 71 18.16 -8.77 -17.74
C GLY A 71 19.52 -8.19 -17.34
N ASP A 72 20.59 -8.97 -17.57
CA ASP A 72 21.98 -8.65 -17.27
C ASP A 72 22.35 -8.56 -15.77
N THR A 73 21.41 -8.86 -14.87
CA THR A 73 21.66 -8.94 -13.43
C THR A 73 21.61 -10.38 -12.96
N SER A 74 22.67 -10.84 -12.29
CA SER A 74 22.68 -12.14 -11.63
C SER A 74 21.85 -12.09 -10.34
N VAL A 75 20.87 -12.98 -10.25
CA VAL A 75 19.98 -13.13 -9.11
C VAL A 75 20.10 -14.53 -8.54
N VAL A 76 19.97 -14.66 -7.22
CA VAL A 76 19.96 -15.95 -6.55
C VAL A 76 18.52 -16.33 -6.25
N ILE A 77 18.07 -17.46 -6.79
CA ILE A 77 16.70 -17.95 -6.63
C ILE A 77 16.72 -19.12 -5.65
N PHE A 78 16.00 -18.95 -4.55
CA PHE A 78 15.70 -20.01 -3.59
C PHE A 78 14.30 -20.57 -3.91
N ARG A 79 14.22 -21.78 -4.46
CA ARG A 79 12.95 -22.47 -4.74
C ARG A 79 12.67 -23.52 -3.68
N VAL A 80 11.44 -23.51 -3.18
CA VAL A 80 10.89 -24.50 -2.26
C VAL A 80 9.62 -25.03 -2.91
N GLU A 81 9.69 -26.19 -3.53
CA GLU A 81 8.62 -26.85 -4.27
C GLU A 81 7.81 -27.80 -3.38
N ALA A 82 8.45 -28.43 -2.38
CA ALA A 82 7.84 -29.53 -1.61
C ALA A 82 7.05 -29.07 -0.37
N LYS A 83 7.14 -27.81 0.05
CA LYS A 83 6.44 -27.25 1.22
C LYS A 83 5.74 -25.94 0.83
N GLU A 84 4.54 -25.72 1.37
CA GLU A 84 3.88 -24.41 1.30
C GLU A 84 4.84 -23.32 1.77
N SER A 85 5.35 -22.51 0.83
CA SER A 85 6.12 -21.32 1.17
C SER A 85 5.17 -20.22 1.59
N ARG A 86 5.42 -19.63 2.76
CA ARG A 86 4.69 -18.46 3.25
C ARG A 86 5.07 -17.18 2.51
N ILE A 87 6.12 -17.22 1.69
CA ILE A 87 6.70 -16.06 1.03
C ILE A 87 6.93 -16.40 -0.44
N SER A 88 6.44 -15.52 -1.30
CA SER A 88 6.69 -15.53 -2.73
C SER A 88 7.30 -14.18 -3.13
N THR A 89 8.15 -14.19 -4.14
CA THR A 89 8.77 -12.98 -4.69
C THR A 89 8.31 -12.79 -6.12
N ILE A 90 7.82 -11.60 -6.43
CA ILE A 90 7.45 -11.19 -7.79
C ILE A 90 8.64 -10.39 -8.33
N VAL A 91 9.17 -10.81 -9.48
CA VAL A 91 10.25 -10.07 -10.16
C VAL A 91 9.62 -9.10 -11.14
N VAL A 92 9.71 -7.81 -10.82
CA VAL A 92 9.24 -6.72 -11.69
C VAL A 92 10.38 -6.26 -12.58
N ARG A 93 10.08 -5.98 -13.85
CA ARG A 93 11.03 -5.38 -14.80
C ARG A 93 10.42 -4.13 -15.41
N GLY A 94 11.17 -3.05 -15.42
CA GLY A 94 10.78 -1.78 -16.01
C GLY A 94 11.96 -1.14 -16.75
N SER A 95 11.66 -0.21 -17.65
CA SER A 95 12.68 0.55 -18.40
C SER A 95 13.32 1.68 -17.57
N THR A 96 12.60 2.17 -16.56
CA THR A 96 13.03 3.26 -15.68
C THR A 96 12.60 2.98 -14.25
N ASP A 97 13.37 3.46 -13.28
CA ASP A 97 13.08 3.26 -11.85
C ASP A 97 11.72 3.85 -11.46
N ASN A 98 11.39 5.05 -11.96
CA ASN A 98 10.09 5.69 -11.69
C ASN A 98 8.91 4.81 -12.13
N TYR A 99 9.02 4.14 -13.28
CA TYR A 99 7.96 3.26 -13.77
C TYR A 99 7.88 1.96 -12.95
N MET A 100 9.02 1.46 -12.48
CA MET A 100 9.08 0.30 -11.60
C MET A 100 8.43 0.58 -10.24
N ASP A 101 8.68 1.75 -9.66
CA ASP A 101 8.07 2.18 -8.39
C ASP A 101 6.53 2.24 -8.50
N ASP A 102 6.00 2.71 -9.62
CA ASP A 102 4.56 2.75 -9.86
C ASP A 102 3.95 1.35 -10.01
N ILE A 103 4.67 0.44 -10.69
CA ILE A 103 4.25 -0.98 -10.78
C ILE A 103 4.30 -1.65 -9.41
N GLU A 104 5.36 -1.43 -8.61
CA GLU A 104 5.48 -1.99 -7.26
C GLU A 104 4.29 -1.57 -6.39
N ARG A 105 3.95 -0.27 -6.40
CA ARG A 105 2.78 0.26 -5.68
C ARG A 105 1.47 -0.39 -6.14
N ALA A 106 1.27 -0.53 -7.45
CA ALA A 106 0.08 -1.15 -8.00
C ALA A 106 -0.05 -2.64 -7.61
N ILE A 107 1.08 -3.38 -7.59
CA ILE A 107 1.11 -4.77 -7.12
C ILE A 107 0.79 -4.84 -5.64
N ASP A 108 1.39 -3.97 -4.81
CA ASP A 108 1.12 -3.93 -3.37
C ASP A 108 -0.35 -3.62 -3.08
N ASP A 109 -0.95 -2.68 -3.81
CA ASP A 109 -2.38 -2.37 -3.71
C ASP A 109 -3.23 -3.59 -4.10
N GLY A 110 -2.90 -4.27 -5.21
CA GLY A 110 -3.56 -5.50 -5.65
C GLY A 110 -3.46 -6.66 -4.65
N VAL A 111 -2.31 -6.83 -4.01
CA VAL A 111 -2.12 -7.86 -2.97
C VAL A 111 -2.92 -7.49 -1.70
N ASN A 112 -2.98 -6.21 -1.35
CA ASN A 112 -3.75 -5.73 -0.21
C ASN A 112 -5.27 -5.83 -0.45
N THR A 113 -5.76 -5.56 -1.66
CA THR A 113 -7.16 -5.78 -2.01
C THR A 113 -7.51 -7.27 -1.97
N PHE A 114 -6.66 -8.15 -2.52
CA PHE A 114 -6.85 -9.60 -2.41
C PHE A 114 -6.86 -10.11 -0.96
N LYS A 115 -6.00 -9.53 -0.10
CA LYS A 115 -6.01 -9.79 1.34
C LYS A 115 -7.30 -9.30 2.00
N GLY A 116 -7.85 -8.17 1.56
CA GLY A 116 -9.16 -7.68 1.99
C GLY A 116 -10.29 -8.65 1.60
N LEU A 117 -10.25 -9.11 0.35
CA LEU A 117 -11.23 -10.05 -0.21
C LEU A 117 -11.21 -11.40 0.52
N SER A 118 -10.01 -11.86 0.92
CA SER A 118 -9.84 -13.07 1.71
C SER A 118 -10.49 -12.99 3.10
N LYS A 119 -10.73 -11.77 3.62
CA LYS A 119 -11.41 -11.56 4.91
C LYS A 119 -12.91 -11.34 4.73
N ASP A 120 -13.30 -10.57 3.73
CA ASP A 120 -14.69 -10.28 3.38
C ASP A 120 -14.84 -10.27 1.86
N GLY A 121 -15.63 -11.21 1.36
CA GLY A 121 -15.87 -11.41 -0.08
C GLY A 121 -16.88 -10.44 -0.71
N ARG A 122 -17.40 -9.46 0.06
CA ARG A 122 -18.40 -8.51 -0.45
C ARG A 122 -17.78 -7.46 -1.35
N LEU A 123 -18.33 -7.36 -2.55
CA LEU A 123 -17.98 -6.38 -3.56
C LEU A 123 -19.15 -5.41 -3.79
N VAL A 124 -18.83 -4.17 -4.14
CA VAL A 124 -19.79 -3.13 -4.46
C VAL A 124 -19.49 -2.54 -5.84
N PRO A 125 -20.49 -2.06 -6.59
CA PRO A 125 -20.26 -1.45 -7.90
C PRO A 125 -19.42 -0.17 -7.73
N GLY A 126 -18.31 -0.09 -8.46
CA GLY A 126 -17.40 1.06 -8.37
C GLY A 126 -17.84 2.25 -9.24
N ALA A 127 -16.87 2.97 -9.77
CA ALA A 127 -17.07 4.09 -10.71
C ALA A 127 -18.01 5.21 -10.19
N GLY A 128 -18.10 5.38 -8.87
CA GLY A 128 -18.96 6.40 -8.27
C GLY A 128 -20.42 5.99 -8.02
N ALA A 129 -20.81 4.75 -8.38
CA ALA A 129 -22.18 4.28 -8.23
C ALA A 129 -22.60 4.23 -6.75
N VAL A 130 -21.72 3.70 -5.89
CA VAL A 130 -21.97 3.60 -4.44
C VAL A 130 -22.08 4.97 -3.80
N GLU A 131 -21.22 5.90 -4.16
CA GLU A 131 -21.20 7.26 -3.60
C GLU A 131 -22.48 8.02 -3.93
N ILE A 132 -23.00 7.91 -5.16
CA ILE A 132 -24.26 8.53 -5.56
C ILE A 132 -25.45 7.86 -4.87
N GLU A 133 -25.46 6.53 -4.77
CA GLU A 133 -26.54 5.82 -4.09
C GLU A 133 -26.58 6.16 -2.59
N LEU A 134 -25.41 6.24 -1.95
CA LEU A 134 -25.31 6.68 -0.56
C LEU A 134 -25.75 8.14 -0.40
N ALA A 135 -25.33 9.03 -1.30
CA ALA A 135 -25.77 10.43 -1.28
C ALA A 135 -27.29 10.54 -1.35
N ARG A 136 -27.93 9.78 -2.25
CA ARG A 136 -29.39 9.72 -2.38
C ARG A 136 -30.06 9.24 -1.10
N GLN A 137 -29.64 8.09 -0.56
CA GLN A 137 -30.24 7.50 0.64
C GLN A 137 -30.06 8.39 1.88
N VAL A 138 -28.87 8.98 2.05
CA VAL A 138 -28.59 9.90 3.16
C VAL A 138 -29.39 11.19 3.02
N SER A 139 -29.57 11.70 1.80
CA SER A 139 -30.41 12.87 1.55
C SER A 139 -31.87 12.59 1.92
N SER A 140 -32.43 11.46 1.48
CA SER A 140 -33.79 11.04 1.85
C SER A 140 -33.93 10.81 3.36
N TYR A 141 -32.91 10.27 4.03
CA TYR A 141 -32.89 10.16 5.48
C TYR A 141 -32.89 11.54 6.15
N GLY A 142 -32.14 12.50 5.61
CA GLY A 142 -32.13 13.89 6.08
C GLY A 142 -33.51 14.54 6.08
N GLU A 143 -34.33 14.29 5.05
CA GLU A 143 -35.70 14.80 4.97
C GLU A 143 -36.63 14.27 6.06
N THR A 144 -36.34 13.09 6.64
CA THR A 144 -37.13 12.53 7.74
C THR A 144 -36.80 13.16 9.10
N LEU A 145 -35.67 13.85 9.22
CA LEU A 145 -35.20 14.43 10.47
C LEU A 145 -35.71 15.88 10.63
N PRO A 146 -36.30 16.23 11.79
CA PRO A 146 -36.67 17.61 12.07
C PRO A 146 -35.48 18.42 12.60
N GLY A 147 -35.49 19.74 12.34
CA GLY A 147 -34.60 20.70 12.99
C GLY A 147 -33.27 20.93 12.26
N LEU A 148 -32.23 21.32 13.02
CA LEU A 148 -30.94 21.72 12.45
C LEU A 148 -30.13 20.55 11.88
N ASP A 149 -30.35 19.35 12.39
CA ASP A 149 -29.64 18.14 11.96
C ASP A 149 -29.94 17.78 10.50
N GLN A 150 -31.13 18.12 10.01
CA GLN A 150 -31.51 17.97 8.59
C GLN A 150 -30.47 18.59 7.67
N TYR A 151 -30.08 19.84 7.93
CA TYR A 151 -29.12 20.55 7.08
C TYR A 151 -27.74 19.90 7.12
N ALA A 152 -27.29 19.40 8.28
CA ALA A 152 -26.01 18.73 8.41
C ALA A 152 -25.99 17.41 7.61
N VAL A 153 -27.05 16.62 7.71
CA VAL A 153 -27.19 15.34 6.99
C VAL A 153 -27.27 15.56 5.49
N THR A 154 -28.07 16.52 5.01
CA THR A 154 -28.15 16.86 3.59
C THR A 154 -26.80 17.36 3.05
N LYS A 155 -26.05 18.14 3.84
CA LYS A 155 -24.70 18.58 3.43
C LYS A 155 -23.70 17.44 3.39
N PHE A 156 -23.81 16.46 4.28
CA PHE A 156 -23.00 15.24 4.21
C PHE A 156 -23.29 14.44 2.94
N ALA A 157 -24.56 14.30 2.54
CA ALA A 157 -24.93 13.69 1.27
C ALA A 157 -24.30 14.42 0.07
N THR A 158 -24.37 15.76 0.03
CA THR A 158 -23.72 16.54 -1.04
C THR A 158 -22.20 16.37 -1.05
N ALA A 159 -21.57 16.12 0.11
CA ALA A 159 -20.14 15.88 0.18
C ALA A 159 -19.73 14.55 -0.47
N LEU A 160 -20.59 13.53 -0.44
CA LEU A 160 -20.31 12.24 -1.11
C LEU A 160 -20.24 12.40 -2.64
N GLU A 161 -20.99 13.34 -3.22
CA GLU A 161 -20.91 13.65 -4.65
C GLU A 161 -19.54 14.16 -5.10
N SER A 162 -18.71 14.67 -4.17
CA SER A 162 -17.39 15.19 -4.50
C SER A 162 -16.50 14.16 -5.19
N PHE A 163 -16.66 12.87 -4.84
CA PHE A 163 -15.91 11.78 -5.46
C PHE A 163 -16.14 11.72 -6.97
N VAL A 164 -17.41 11.70 -7.39
CA VAL A 164 -17.80 11.67 -8.81
C VAL A 164 -17.43 12.97 -9.51
N LYS A 165 -17.59 14.12 -8.84
CA LYS A 165 -17.18 15.42 -9.39
C LYS A 165 -15.69 15.42 -9.72
N THR A 166 -14.85 14.99 -8.79
CA THR A 166 -13.41 14.87 -9.03
C THR A 166 -13.09 13.87 -10.15
N LEU A 167 -13.81 12.76 -10.24
CA LEU A 167 -13.63 11.79 -11.31
C LEU A 167 -13.93 12.41 -12.69
N SER A 168 -15.02 13.15 -12.82
CA SER A 168 -15.39 13.84 -14.06
C SER A 168 -14.48 15.03 -14.38
N ASP A 169 -14.02 15.78 -13.37
CA ASP A 169 -13.13 16.91 -13.57
C ASP A 169 -11.76 16.43 -14.10
N ASN A 170 -11.30 15.26 -13.64
CA ASN A 170 -10.06 14.63 -14.13
C ASN A 170 -10.15 14.18 -15.60
N THR A 171 -11.35 13.88 -16.10
CA THR A 171 -11.55 13.51 -17.51
C THR A 171 -11.92 14.70 -18.41
N GLY A 172 -12.06 15.90 -17.85
CA GLY A 172 -12.47 17.10 -18.58
C GLY A 172 -13.96 17.16 -18.91
N VAL A 173 -14.77 16.25 -18.36
CA VAL A 173 -16.23 16.24 -18.53
C VAL A 173 -16.86 17.15 -17.48
N LYS A 174 -17.95 17.84 -17.83
CA LYS A 174 -18.67 18.71 -16.90
C LYS A 174 -19.30 17.92 -15.76
N SER A 175 -18.76 18.07 -14.56
CA SER A 175 -19.19 17.39 -13.34
C SER A 175 -20.68 17.56 -13.00
N ASN A 176 -21.24 18.74 -13.20
CA ASN A 176 -22.67 18.98 -12.92
C ASN A 176 -23.62 18.18 -13.81
N GLU A 177 -23.26 17.99 -15.09
CA GLU A 177 -24.08 17.22 -16.05
C GLU A 177 -24.02 15.73 -15.71
N VAL A 178 -22.84 15.22 -15.37
CA VAL A 178 -22.62 13.82 -14.97
C VAL A 178 -23.38 13.48 -13.70
N VAL A 179 -23.24 14.28 -12.65
CA VAL A 179 -23.92 14.05 -11.37
C VAL A 179 -25.45 14.06 -11.57
N SER A 180 -25.97 14.99 -12.37
CA SER A 180 -27.41 15.07 -12.66
C SER A 180 -27.92 13.84 -13.42
N LYS A 181 -27.17 13.35 -14.42
CA LYS A 181 -27.50 12.11 -15.15
C LYS A 181 -27.49 10.89 -14.24
N LEU A 182 -26.49 10.77 -13.37
CA LEU A 182 -26.38 9.67 -12.41
C LEU A 182 -27.53 9.69 -11.41
N TYR A 183 -27.88 10.85 -10.85
CA TYR A 183 -29.04 10.95 -9.96
C TYR A 183 -30.35 10.52 -10.64
N ALA A 184 -30.57 10.94 -11.89
CA ALA A 184 -31.75 10.53 -12.65
C ALA A 184 -31.80 9.00 -12.83
N ALA A 185 -30.68 8.38 -13.22
CA ALA A 185 -30.59 6.93 -13.38
C ALA A 185 -30.80 6.17 -12.05
N HIS A 186 -30.19 6.63 -10.96
CA HIS A 186 -30.36 6.03 -9.64
C HIS A 186 -31.79 6.19 -9.12
N GLN A 187 -32.47 7.28 -9.46
CA GLN A 187 -33.88 7.48 -9.13
C GLN A 187 -34.80 6.52 -9.88
N GLU A 188 -34.43 6.11 -11.09
CA GLU A 188 -35.10 5.03 -11.85
C GLU A 188 -34.81 3.62 -11.30
N GLY A 189 -34.03 3.50 -10.22
CA GLY A 189 -33.68 2.22 -9.58
C GLY A 189 -32.42 1.55 -10.13
N LYS A 190 -31.66 2.24 -10.99
CA LYS A 190 -30.40 1.72 -11.56
C LYS A 190 -29.22 1.94 -10.61
N ILE A 191 -29.20 1.21 -9.50
CA ILE A 191 -28.22 1.39 -8.41
C ILE A 191 -26.76 1.07 -8.78
N ASN A 192 -26.53 0.33 -9.88
CA ASN A 192 -25.18 -0.07 -10.30
C ASN A 192 -24.55 0.91 -11.30
N TYR A 193 -25.25 1.96 -11.70
CA TYR A 193 -24.76 2.85 -12.75
C TYR A 193 -23.67 3.78 -12.21
N GLY A 194 -22.52 3.78 -12.86
CA GLY A 194 -21.39 4.63 -12.54
C GLY A 194 -21.04 5.57 -13.69
N PHE A 195 -20.04 6.42 -13.45
CA PHE A 195 -19.48 7.29 -14.48
C PHE A 195 -18.52 6.51 -15.38
N ASP A 196 -18.74 6.61 -16.70
CA ASP A 196 -17.81 6.05 -17.68
C ASP A 196 -16.74 7.08 -18.06
N ILE A 197 -15.48 6.71 -17.81
CA ILE A 197 -14.30 7.53 -18.13
C ILE A 197 -13.93 7.41 -19.61
N GLN A 198 -14.34 6.33 -20.29
CA GLN A 198 -13.95 6.06 -21.67
C GLN A 198 -14.75 6.88 -22.69
N ASP A 199 -15.94 7.36 -22.33
CA ASP A 199 -16.74 8.23 -23.19
C ASP A 199 -16.53 9.70 -22.85
N ASP A 200 -15.95 10.45 -23.80
CA ASP A 200 -15.74 11.90 -23.72
C ASP A 200 -17.04 12.69 -23.50
N ARG A 201 -18.21 12.08 -23.76
CA ARG A 201 -19.53 12.70 -23.59
C ARG A 201 -20.11 12.55 -22.19
N GLY A 202 -19.39 11.90 -21.28
CA GLY A 202 -19.88 11.62 -19.93
C GLY A 202 -21.11 10.73 -19.96
N ALA A 203 -20.96 9.55 -20.57
CA ALA A 203 -21.95 8.50 -20.47
C ALA A 203 -21.93 7.86 -19.07
N ILE A 204 -23.03 7.18 -18.77
CA ILE A 204 -23.18 6.37 -17.57
C ILE A 204 -23.22 4.90 -18.01
N ILE A 205 -22.56 4.03 -17.25
CA ILE A 205 -22.42 2.62 -17.56
C ILE A 205 -22.85 1.80 -16.34
N ASP A 206 -23.39 0.59 -16.56
CA ASP A 206 -23.59 -0.34 -15.45
C ASP A 206 -22.22 -0.89 -15.01
N ALA A 207 -21.76 -0.47 -13.83
CA ALA A 207 -20.46 -0.86 -13.29
C ALA A 207 -20.37 -2.38 -13.03
N LYS A 208 -21.51 -3.05 -12.80
CA LYS A 208 -21.56 -4.50 -12.62
C LYS A 208 -21.34 -5.24 -13.94
N GLU A 209 -21.93 -4.74 -15.02
CA GLU A 209 -21.73 -5.31 -16.38
C GLU A 209 -20.32 -5.01 -16.91
N ALA A 210 -19.75 -3.86 -16.54
CA ALA A 210 -18.37 -3.49 -16.86
C ALA A 210 -17.30 -4.16 -15.98
N GLU A 211 -17.71 -5.01 -15.02
CA GLU A 211 -16.84 -5.70 -14.05
C GLU A 211 -15.98 -4.75 -13.18
N ILE A 212 -16.46 -3.53 -12.96
CA ILE A 212 -15.80 -2.52 -12.12
C ILE A 212 -16.34 -2.66 -10.70
N PHE A 213 -15.60 -3.37 -9.86
CA PHE A 213 -15.96 -3.63 -8.47
C PHE A 213 -14.93 -3.07 -7.49
N ASP A 214 -15.44 -2.44 -6.44
CA ASP A 214 -14.67 -2.07 -5.27
C ASP A 214 -14.94 -3.01 -4.11
N LEU A 215 -13.96 -3.14 -3.20
CA LEU A 215 -14.17 -3.88 -1.97
C LEU A 215 -15.08 -3.08 -1.03
N TYR A 216 -16.16 -3.72 -0.57
CA TYR A 216 -17.06 -3.16 0.45
C TYR A 216 -16.28 -2.65 1.68
N LEU A 217 -15.30 -3.44 2.13
CA LEU A 217 -14.51 -3.13 3.31
C LEU A 217 -13.72 -1.82 3.15
N THR A 218 -13.16 -1.58 1.95
CA THR A 218 -12.39 -0.37 1.64
C THR A 218 -13.27 0.86 1.70
N VAL A 219 -14.45 0.82 1.08
CA VAL A 219 -15.41 1.93 1.08
C VAL A 219 -15.91 2.21 2.50
N MET A 220 -16.27 1.17 3.26
CA MET A 220 -16.74 1.30 4.64
C MET A 220 -15.69 1.96 5.55
N TRP A 221 -14.45 1.48 5.51
CA TRP A 221 -13.37 2.05 6.32
C TRP A 221 -12.97 3.44 5.85
N GLY A 222 -12.96 3.68 4.53
CA GLY A 222 -12.71 4.99 3.94
C GLY A 222 -13.66 6.05 4.48
N LEU A 223 -14.96 5.79 4.41
CA LEU A 223 -15.99 6.69 4.96
C LEU A 223 -15.82 6.89 6.47
N LYS A 224 -15.64 5.81 7.23
CA LYS A 224 -15.51 5.88 8.69
C LYS A 224 -14.28 6.70 9.12
N PHE A 225 -13.13 6.50 8.49
CA PHE A 225 -11.92 7.24 8.82
C PHE A 225 -12.00 8.70 8.37
N ALA A 226 -12.54 8.96 7.17
CA ALA A 226 -12.74 10.32 6.67
C ALA A 226 -13.65 11.13 7.60
N THR A 227 -14.79 10.57 8.02
CA THR A 227 -15.71 11.23 8.96
C THR A 227 -15.06 11.47 10.32
N ASN A 228 -14.35 10.48 10.87
CA ASN A 228 -13.66 10.65 12.16
C ASN A 228 -12.58 11.75 12.10
N ALA A 229 -11.81 11.80 11.01
CA ALA A 229 -10.80 12.83 10.80
C ALA A 229 -11.45 14.21 10.71
N ALA A 230 -12.50 14.36 9.89
CA ALA A 230 -13.25 15.61 9.76
C ALA A 230 -13.83 16.07 11.10
N CYS A 231 -14.47 15.18 11.86
CA CYS A 231 -15.00 15.49 13.18
C CYS A 231 -13.90 15.90 14.18
N THR A 232 -12.71 15.30 14.09
CA THR A 232 -11.59 15.66 14.97
C THR A 232 -11.09 17.06 14.66
N ILE A 233 -10.95 17.40 13.38
CA ILE A 233 -10.52 18.73 12.94
C ILE A 233 -11.55 19.79 13.33
N LEU A 234 -12.84 19.54 13.08
CA LEU A 234 -13.92 20.50 13.37
C LEU A 234 -14.13 20.75 14.88
N LYS A 235 -13.67 19.84 15.75
CA LYS A 235 -13.72 20.01 17.21
C LYS A 235 -12.64 20.94 17.75
N VAL A 236 -11.58 21.20 16.99
CA VAL A 236 -10.48 22.07 17.42
C VAL A 236 -10.83 23.51 17.07
N ASP A 237 -11.13 24.32 18.09
CA ASP A 237 -11.45 25.74 17.91
C ASP A 237 -10.19 26.60 17.68
N GLN A 238 -9.11 26.36 18.45
CA GLN A 238 -7.88 27.14 18.36
C GLN A 238 -6.63 26.28 18.46
N ILE A 239 -5.65 26.58 17.61
CA ILE A 239 -4.31 25.96 17.63
C ILE A 239 -3.32 27.02 18.12
N ILE A 240 -2.80 26.83 19.33
CA ILE A 240 -1.72 27.67 19.87
C ILE A 240 -0.40 26.96 19.59
N MET A 241 0.33 27.44 18.59
CA MET A 241 1.65 26.92 18.24
C MET A 241 2.69 27.40 19.27
N ALA A 242 3.19 26.48 20.10
CA ALA A 242 4.29 26.77 21.00
C ALA A 242 5.55 27.09 20.18
N LYS A 243 6.03 28.34 20.25
CA LYS A 243 7.39 28.67 19.80
C LYS A 243 8.36 27.93 20.71
N ARG A 244 9.43 27.36 20.15
CA ARG A 244 10.57 26.88 20.96
C ARG A 244 10.93 27.99 21.94
N ALA A 245 10.90 27.70 23.24
CA ALA A 245 11.32 28.65 24.25
C ALA A 245 12.69 29.19 23.82
N GLY A 246 12.80 30.52 23.70
CA GLY A 246 14.04 31.21 23.41
C GLY A 246 14.99 31.11 24.60
N GLY A 247 15.40 29.88 24.93
CA GLY A 247 16.47 29.61 25.86
C GLY A 247 17.75 30.28 25.33
N PRO A 248 18.70 30.63 26.22
CA PRO A 248 19.95 31.23 25.81
C PRO A 248 20.59 30.40 24.69
N LYS A 249 21.06 31.06 23.63
CA LYS A 249 21.84 30.40 22.57
C LYS A 249 22.94 29.58 23.24
N ALA A 250 23.04 28.29 22.90
CA ALA A 250 24.12 27.45 23.38
C ALA A 250 25.46 28.19 23.15
N PRO A 251 26.33 28.32 24.17
CA PRO A 251 27.57 29.04 24.03
C PRO A 251 28.33 28.48 22.83
N SER A 252 28.66 29.35 21.88
CA SER A 252 29.45 28.94 20.72
C SER A 252 30.79 28.45 21.24
N ASN A 253 31.06 27.16 21.07
CA ASN A 253 32.37 26.57 21.35
C ASN A 253 33.34 27.02 20.23
N ARG A 254 33.64 28.32 20.17
CA ARG A 254 34.80 28.84 19.46
C ARG A 254 35.92 28.90 20.49
N PRO A 255 37.05 28.20 20.30
CA PRO A 255 38.23 28.43 21.12
C PRO A 255 38.64 29.90 20.94
N LYS A 256 38.66 30.65 22.05
CA LYS A 256 39.46 31.87 22.13
C LYS A 256 40.90 31.40 21.96
N ASN A 257 41.50 31.68 20.80
CA ASN A 257 42.94 31.74 20.74
C ASN A 257 43.33 32.98 21.53
N ASP A 258 43.99 32.73 22.65
CA ASP A 258 44.79 33.70 23.38
C ASP A 258 45.98 34.08 22.50
N GLU A 259 46.02 35.32 22.01
CA GLU A 259 47.27 36.02 21.70
C GLU A 259 47.10 37.46 22.21
N GLU A 260 47.54 37.65 23.46
CA GLU A 260 48.07 38.92 23.96
C GLU A 260 49.50 39.06 23.41
N ASP A 261 49.72 40.05 22.54
CA ASP A 261 50.84 41.03 22.53
C ASP A 261 50.88 41.79 21.19
#